data_AF-A0A0K2UDH8-F1
#
_entry.id   AF-A0A0K2UDH8-F1
#
_cell.length_a   1.000
_cell.length_b   1.000
_cell.length_c   1.000
_cell.angle_alpha   90.00
_cell.angle_beta   90.00
_cell.angle_gamma   90.00
#
_symmetry.space_group_name_H-M   'P 1'
#
loop_
_entity.id
_entity.type
_entity.pdbx_description
1 polymer ?
#
loop_
_entity_poly.entity_id
_entity_poly.type
_entity_poly.pdbx_seq_one_letter_code
_entity_poly.pdbx_strand_id
1 'polypeptide(L)'
;MQQCINSSLFEFHGNYLHYNKVLLFLTDGVSYYFKADKGLKMMYPNLMHCLIHGLNRAVDLARYSFPNLYKFIAEVKKIFINCTHCKLEFAAFCNVSHPPDPVVTR
;
A
#
# COMPACT_ATOMS: atom_id res chain seq x y z
N MET A 1 -7.34 11.98 -13.69
CA MET A 1 -6.94 10.60 -13.29
C MET A 1 -7.01 9.65 -14.47
N GLN A 2 -8.16 9.50 -15.14
CA GLN A 2 -8.35 8.59 -16.27
C GLN A 2 -7.40 8.86 -17.45
N GLN A 3 -7.21 10.12 -17.84
CA GLN A 3 -6.23 10.50 -18.88
C GLN A 3 -4.79 10.17 -18.47
N CYS A 4 -4.41 10.45 -17.21
CA CYS A 4 -3.06 10.19 -16.70
C CYS A 4 -2.71 8.69 -16.73
N ILE A 5 -3.63 7.83 -16.27
CA ILE A 5 -3.43 6.37 -16.30
C ILE A 5 -3.25 5.88 -17.73
N ASN A 6 -4.08 6.35 -18.67
CA ASN A 6 -4.00 5.93 -20.06
C ASN A 6 -2.67 6.37 -20.69
N SER A 7 -2.26 7.62 -20.50
CA SER A 7 -1.00 8.14 -21.05
C SER A 7 0.20 7.29 -20.61
N SER A 8 0.31 7.00 -19.30
CA SER A 8 1.41 6.20 -18.78
C SER A 8 1.36 4.74 -19.24
N LEU A 9 0.15 4.16 -19.36
CA LEU A 9 -0.01 2.79 -19.83
C LEU A 9 0.35 2.65 -21.33
N PHE A 10 0.05 3.68 -22.12
CA PHE A 10 0.46 3.78 -23.52
C PHE A 10 1.95 4.03 -23.70
N GLU A 11 2.59 4.80 -22.81
CA GLU A 11 4.05 4.93 -22.80
C GLU A 11 4.74 3.60 -22.49
N PHE A 12 4.19 2.82 -21.55
CA PHE A 12 4.78 1.54 -21.14
C PHE A 12 4.57 0.41 -22.16
N HIS A 13 3.37 0.30 -22.75
CA HIS A 13 3.00 -0.81 -23.62
C HIS A 13 3.00 -0.47 -25.12
N GLY A 14 3.15 0.82 -25.46
CA GLY A 14 3.01 1.33 -26.81
C GLY A 14 1.58 1.26 -27.35
N ASN A 15 1.43 1.54 -28.64
CA ASN A 15 0.13 1.56 -29.34
C ASN A 15 -0.56 0.17 -29.44
N TYR A 16 0.07 -0.89 -28.95
CA TYR A 16 -0.42 -2.27 -29.00
C TYR A 16 -1.23 -2.66 -27.76
N LEU A 17 -1.66 -1.68 -26.97
CA LEU A 17 -2.42 -1.95 -25.76
C LEU A 17 -3.80 -2.53 -26.08
N HIS A 18 -3.95 -3.82 -25.80
CA HIS A 18 -5.24 -4.47 -25.85
C HIS A 18 -6.01 -4.20 -24.56
N TYR A 19 -6.95 -3.26 -24.61
CA TYR A 19 -7.81 -2.88 -23.49
C TYR A 19 -8.48 -4.07 -22.78
N ASN A 20 -8.86 -5.11 -23.54
CA ASN A 20 -9.47 -6.33 -22.99
C ASN A 20 -8.51 -7.19 -22.15
N LYS A 21 -7.20 -6.97 -22.27
CA LYS A 21 -6.17 -7.68 -21.49
C LYS A 21 -5.78 -6.93 -20.21
N VAL A 22 -6.30 -5.73 -19.99
CA VAL A 22 -6.10 -5.00 -18.73
C VAL A 22 -7.08 -5.53 -17.72
N LEU A 23 -6.58 -6.41 -16.84
CA LEU A 23 -7.40 -7.18 -15.92
C LEU A 23 -7.39 -6.65 -14.49
N LEU A 24 -6.34 -5.94 -14.07
CA LEU A 24 -6.20 -5.55 -12.66
C LEU A 24 -5.76 -4.10 -12.53
N PHE A 25 -6.50 -3.32 -11.73
CA PHE A 25 -6.11 -1.99 -11.32
C PHE A 25 -5.73 -1.97 -9.85
N LEU A 26 -4.46 -1.66 -9.55
CA LEU A 26 -3.93 -1.67 -8.20
C LEU A 26 -3.94 -0.25 -7.62
N THR A 27 -4.75 0.00 -6.60
CA THR A 27 -4.85 1.29 -5.90
C THR A 27 -5.08 1.12 -4.40
N ASP A 28 -4.40 1.94 -3.61
CA ASP A 28 -4.51 2.03 -2.16
C ASP A 28 -5.73 2.84 -1.67
N GLY A 29 -6.28 3.71 -2.53
CA GLY A 29 -7.34 4.65 -2.19
C GLY A 29 -8.77 4.13 -2.45
N VAL A 30 -9.39 3.52 -1.44
CA VAL A 30 -10.75 2.94 -1.53
C VAL A 30 -11.83 3.97 -1.95
N SER A 31 -11.77 5.21 -1.45
CA SER A 31 -12.81 6.22 -1.72
C SER A 31 -12.74 6.82 -3.14
N TYR A 32 -11.54 7.03 -3.66
CA TYR A 32 -11.32 7.54 -5.02
C TYR A 32 -11.53 6.44 -6.07
N TYR A 33 -11.26 5.18 -5.69
CA TYR A 33 -11.41 4.03 -6.56
C TYR A 33 -12.83 3.87 -7.09
N PHE A 34 -13.87 3.95 -6.26
CA PHE A 34 -15.24 3.71 -6.74
C PHE A 34 -15.70 4.68 -7.84
N LYS A 35 -15.21 5.92 -7.82
CA LYS A 35 -15.50 6.90 -8.88
C LYS A 35 -14.66 6.64 -10.12
N ALA A 36 -13.38 6.31 -9.94
CA ALA A 36 -12.46 6.01 -11.04
C ALA A 36 -12.79 4.69 -11.75
N ASP A 37 -13.21 3.66 -11.01
CA ASP A 37 -13.55 2.32 -11.50
C ASP A 37 -14.68 2.37 -12.52
N LYS A 38 -15.72 3.18 -12.27
CA LYS A 38 -16.83 3.36 -13.22
C LYS A 38 -16.34 3.91 -14.56
N GLY A 39 -15.44 4.89 -14.55
CA GLY A 39 -14.84 5.42 -15.77
C GLY A 39 -13.90 4.42 -16.44
N LEU A 40 -13.05 3.76 -15.65
CA LEU A 40 -12.06 2.82 -16.14
C LEU A 40 -12.68 1.56 -16.73
N LYS A 41 -13.76 1.01 -16.15
CA LYS A 41 -14.49 -0.14 -16.72
C LYS A 41 -15.09 0.12 -18.10
N MET A 42 -15.43 1.38 -18.40
CA MET A 42 -15.91 1.75 -19.74
C MET A 42 -14.80 1.61 -20.79
N MET A 43 -13.53 1.82 -20.41
CA MET A 43 -12.37 1.68 -21.30
C MET A 43 -11.72 0.30 -21.22
N TYR A 44 -11.78 -0.34 -20.07
CA TYR A 44 -11.19 -1.64 -19.76
C TYR A 44 -12.30 -2.58 -19.29
N PRO A 45 -13.04 -3.22 -20.21
CA PRO A 45 -14.26 -3.95 -19.88
C PRO A 45 -14.02 -5.16 -18.97
N ASN A 46 -12.81 -5.73 -19.00
CA ASN A 46 -12.42 -6.89 -18.18
C ASN A 46 -11.69 -6.49 -16.88
N LEU A 47 -11.73 -5.21 -16.50
CA LEU A 47 -11.05 -4.73 -15.31
C LEU A 47 -11.70 -5.30 -14.05
N MET A 48 -10.95 -6.15 -13.35
CA MET A 48 -11.29 -6.67 -12.04
C MET A 48 -10.95 -5.67 -10.94
N HIS A 49 -11.71 -5.74 -9.85
CA HIS A 49 -11.58 -4.84 -8.74
C HIS A 49 -10.23 -4.98 -8.01
N CYS A 50 -9.77 -3.86 -7.42
CA CYS A 50 -8.43 -3.71 -6.84
C CYS A 50 -8.03 -4.81 -5.83
N LEU A 51 -6.92 -5.49 -6.10
CA LEU A 51 -6.33 -6.52 -5.23
C LEU A 51 -5.98 -5.97 -3.85
N ILE A 52 -5.51 -4.72 -3.73
CA ILE A 52 -5.19 -4.09 -2.42
C ILE A 52 -6.44 -3.95 -1.56
N HIS A 53 -7.60 -3.64 -2.13
CA HIS A 53 -8.83 -3.56 -1.35
C HIS A 53 -9.25 -4.94 -0.83
N GLY A 54 -9.15 -5.98 -1.66
CA GLY A 54 -9.36 -7.37 -1.23
C GLY A 54 -8.37 -7.80 -0.14
N LEU A 55 -7.11 -7.43 -0.29
CA LEU A 55 -6.05 -7.70 0.69
C LEU A 55 -6.31 -7.00 2.02
N ASN A 56 -6.64 -5.70 2.00
CA ASN A 56 -7.00 -4.94 3.18
C ASN A 56 -8.21 -5.55 3.90
N ARG A 57 -9.23 -5.99 3.14
CA ARG A 57 -10.39 -6.68 3.70
C ARG A 57 -10.03 -8.01 4.35
N ALA A 58 -9.11 -8.78 3.77
CA ALA A 58 -8.61 -10.02 4.36
C ALA A 58 -7.84 -9.75 5.67
N VAL A 59 -7.01 -8.71 5.69
CA VAL A 59 -6.31 -8.27 6.90
C VAL A 59 -7.28 -7.81 7.99
N ASP A 60 -8.33 -7.06 7.62
CA ASP A 60 -9.35 -6.64 8.57
C ASP A 60 -10.14 -7.83 9.12
N LEU A 61 -10.48 -8.81 8.29
CA LEU A 61 -11.12 -10.04 8.75
C LEU A 61 -10.23 -10.82 9.73
N ALA A 62 -8.92 -10.89 9.45
CA ALA A 62 -7.95 -11.49 10.37
C ALA A 62 -7.87 -10.72 11.70
N ARG A 63 -7.93 -9.38 11.67
CA ARG A 63 -8.02 -8.54 12.88
C ARG A 63 -9.24 -8.86 13.72
N TYR A 64 -10.40 -9.00 13.10
CA TYR A 64 -11.64 -9.36 13.79
C TYR A 64 -11.61 -10.79 14.35
N SER A 65 -10.94 -11.72 13.67
CA SER A 65 -10.85 -13.12 14.08
C SER A 65 -9.88 -13.33 15.25
N PHE A 66 -8.85 -12.48 15.38
CA PHE A 66 -7.80 -12.60 16.40
C PHE A 66 -7.60 -11.32 17.23
N PRO A 67 -8.63 -10.78 17.89
CA PRO A 67 -8.58 -9.46 18.52
C PRO A 67 -7.48 -9.36 19.60
N ASN A 68 -7.26 -10.43 20.36
CA ASN A 68 -6.24 -10.46 21.42
C ASN A 68 -4.80 -10.43 20.86
N LEU A 69 -4.55 -11.15 19.76
CA LEU A 69 -3.24 -11.14 19.09
C LEU A 69 -2.93 -9.74 18.57
N TYR A 70 -3.89 -9.10 17.91
CA TYR A 70 -3.70 -7.75 17.40
C TYR A 70 -3.58 -6.71 18.51
N LYS A 71 -4.30 -6.89 19.64
CA LYS A 71 -4.11 -6.06 20.83
C LYS A 71 -2.70 -6.22 21.40
N PHE A 72 -2.21 -7.46 21.53
CA PHE A 72 -0.85 -7.72 21.98
C PHE A 72 0.19 -7.06 21.07
N ILE A 73 0.08 -7.23 19.74
CA ILE A 73 0.94 -6.57 18.76
C ILE A 73 0.89 -5.04 18.92
N ALA A 74 -0.29 -4.46 19.15
CA ALA A 74 -0.43 -3.02 19.36
C ALA A 74 0.29 -2.55 20.64
N GLU A 75 0.19 -3.29 21.76
CA GLU A 75 0.91 -2.96 22.99
C GLU A 75 2.43 -3.09 22.81
N VAL A 76 2.91 -4.15 22.14
CA VAL A 76 4.33 -4.32 21.82
C VAL A 76 4.84 -3.15 20.96
N LYS A 77 4.05 -2.72 19.96
CA LYS A 77 4.41 -1.56 19.13
C LYS A 77 4.52 -0.27 19.94
N LYS A 78 3.62 -0.03 20.90
CA LYS A 78 3.70 1.16 21.78
C LYS A 78 4.99 1.16 22.60
N ILE A 79 5.35 0.01 23.17
CA ILE A 79 6.61 -0.15 23.91
C ILE A 79 7.80 0.10 22.98
N PHE A 80 7.79 -0.49 21.79
CA PHE A 80 8.89 -0.40 20.84
C PHE A 80 9.11 1.03 20.33
N ILE A 81 8.05 1.78 20.02
CA ILE A 81 8.15 3.19 19.57
C ILE A 81 8.90 4.05 20.59
N ASN A 82 8.71 3.79 21.88
CA ASN A 82 9.35 4.54 22.97
C ASN A 82 10.71 3.96 23.39
N CYS A 83 11.04 2.73 22.99
CA CYS A 83 12.31 2.09 23.34
C CYS A 83 13.42 2.45 22.34
N THR A 84 14.21 3.49 22.64
CA THR A 84 15.35 3.90 21.79
C THR A 84 16.36 2.77 21.59
N HIS A 85 16.69 2.03 22.65
CA HIS A 85 17.59 0.88 22.57
C HIS A 85 17.11 -0.19 21.58
N CYS A 86 15.85 -0.61 21.73
CA CYS A 86 15.24 -1.62 20.85
C CYS A 86 15.24 -1.19 19.38
N LYS A 87 15.02 0.11 19.12
CA LYS A 87 15.07 0.67 17.76
C LYS A 87 16.48 0.63 17.17
N LEU A 88 17.51 0.93 17.97
CA LEU A 88 18.90 0.88 17.53
C LEU A 88 19.34 -0.56 17.23
N GLU A 89 19.06 -1.51 18.13
CA GLU A 89 19.35 -2.93 17.89
C GLU A 89 18.62 -3.48 16.67
N PHE A 90 17.34 -3.14 16.51
CA PHE A 90 16.57 -3.56 15.34
C PHE A 90 17.10 -2.97 14.03
N ALA A 91 17.48 -1.69 14.03
CA ALA A 91 18.10 -1.06 12.86
C ALA A 91 19.44 -1.72 12.50
N ALA A 92 20.26 -2.06 13.50
CA ALA A 92 21.50 -2.80 13.32
C ALA A 92 21.25 -4.20 12.74
N PHE A 93 20.26 -4.93 13.26
CA PHE A 93 19.86 -6.24 12.72
C PHE A 93 19.37 -6.14 11.27
N CYS A 94 18.59 -5.12 10.94
CA CYS A 94 18.04 -4.90 9.60
C CYS A 94 19.04 -4.25 8.63
N ASN A 95 20.29 -3.97 9.04
CA ASN A 95 21.30 -3.24 8.26
C ASN A 95 20.79 -1.89 7.71
N VAL A 96 19.97 -1.16 8.48
CA VAL A 96 19.45 0.16 8.09
C VAL A 96 20.35 1.24 8.67
N SER A 97 20.75 2.22 7.86
CA SER A 97 21.55 3.36 8.31
C SER A 97 20.83 4.15 9.40
N HIS A 98 21.52 4.44 10.51
CA HIS A 98 20.97 5.29 11.56
C HIS A 98 20.71 6.72 11.04
N PRO A 99 19.69 7.42 11.58
CA PRO A 99 19.57 8.86 11.38
C PRO A 99 20.87 9.55 11.82
N PRO A 100 21.30 10.64 11.16
CA PRO A 100 22.46 11.40 11.60
C PRO A 100 22.25 11.93 13.02
N ASP A 101 23.32 11.95 13.81
CA ASP A 101 23.27 12.51 15.16
C ASP A 101 22.81 13.98 15.11
N PRO A 102 22.04 14.43 16.12
CA PRO A 102 21.57 15.81 16.17
C PRO A 102 22.76 16.77 16.16
N VAL A 103 22.75 17.71 15.21
CA VAL A 103 23.78 18.76 15.12
C VAL A 103 23.61 19.70 16.31
N VAL A 104 24.51 19.61 17.28
CA VAL A 104 24.59 20.57 18.38
C VAL A 104 25.27 21.83 17.86
N THR A 105 24.50 22.85 17.50
CA THR A 105 25.05 24.19 17.26
C THR A 105 25.35 24.85 18.60
N ARG A 106 26.63 25.14 18.83
CA ARG A 106 27.15 25.84 20.00
C ARG A 106 26.73 27.31 20.03
#